data_AF-A0A0V0XPM2-F1
#
_entry.id   AF-A0A0V0XPM2-F1
#
_cell.length_a   1.000
_cell.length_b   1.000
_cell.length_c   1.000
_cell.angle_alpha   90.00
_cell.angle_beta   90.00
_cell.angle_gamma   90.00
#
_symmetry.space_group_name_H-M   'P 1'
#
loop_
_entity.id
_entity.type
_entity.pdbx_description
1 polymer ?
#
loop_
_entity_poly.entity_id
_entity_poly.type
_entity_poly.pdbx_seq_one_letter_code
_entity_poly.pdbx_strand_id
1 'polypeptide(L)'
;LFNRYFFNLEMAHVMNTEREERGPVSFYEAKARIWRFYASHLYDMCYVSQSSQPKISIEALVKRCEKKTVNCESEFYVTAKNSNGGSQLMLWKMTVPSMKMLQWDSLKSCNHSAEPRYKPKMNSAFCLERATTLVGMKVLPQNRDIVALQSTQKKIELFNCSKMRENNADLSCRRLPDCGLIGLPSAGKGLMSFNRLRPCQLLASDVGGNICIWTIRNQEEARSVVTAETTILASQTMGVRDLSWHPLHISLFATVGDSRKLCLWDMRSLGDHKPALVEEVHDAAATCIAFNRFNEVLINTASEDKFVHGGHMGKVTDFSWLFCDRHYPLSMCSISEDGPIQMWQLNSYAFLPARKVDRVDGLQQFKPLKEVQSSNAAAAAAVKRSKATKLQRNAAASK
;
A
#
# COMPACT_ATOMS: atom_id res chain seq x y z
N LEU A 1 -1.26 13.60 16.61
CA LEU A 1 0.13 13.92 16.22
C LEU A 1 0.50 13.00 15.07
N PHE A 2 0.50 13.56 13.87
CA PHE A 2 0.48 12.81 12.60
C PHE A 2 1.84 12.18 12.30
N ASN A 3 1.95 10.86 12.41
CA ASN A 3 3.04 10.12 11.77
C ASN A 3 2.64 9.83 10.32
N ARG A 4 3.22 10.55 9.36
CA ARG A 4 3.06 10.31 7.93
C ARG A 4 4.45 10.09 7.31
N TYR A 5 4.75 8.85 6.93
CA TYR A 5 6.00 8.47 6.24
C TYR A 5 5.76 8.35 4.71
N PHE A 6 6.82 7.98 3.95
CA PHE A 6 6.89 7.57 2.52
C PHE A 6 7.13 8.72 1.49
N PHE A 7 8.33 8.89 0.90
CA PHE A 7 9.13 8.29 -0.23
C PHE A 7 8.92 8.94 -1.61
N ASN A 8 10.01 9.30 -2.29
CA ASN A 8 10.04 9.83 -3.67
C ASN A 8 11.16 9.17 -4.51
N LEU A 9 10.90 8.99 -5.82
CA LEU A 9 11.79 8.44 -6.86
C LEU A 9 12.85 9.45 -7.37
N GLU A 10 13.94 8.86 -7.87
CA GLU A 10 15.13 9.33 -8.61
C GLU A 10 15.50 10.82 -8.72
N MET A 11 16.79 11.11 -8.49
CA MET A 11 17.52 12.21 -9.10
C MET A 11 18.83 11.69 -9.71
N ALA A 12 19.02 12.00 -11.00
CA ALA A 12 20.29 11.87 -11.70
C ALA A 12 21.34 12.83 -11.09
N HIS A 13 22.60 12.40 -11.15
CA HIS A 13 23.78 13.13 -10.69
C HIS A 13 23.75 14.62 -11.04
N VAL A 14 23.90 15.48 -10.03
CA VAL A 14 24.29 16.89 -10.24
C VAL A 14 25.71 17.04 -9.71
N MET A 15 26.68 16.78 -10.60
CA MET A 15 28.02 17.35 -10.46
C MET A 15 27.96 18.79 -10.94
N ASN A 16 28.44 19.71 -10.11
CA ASN A 16 28.58 21.13 -10.45
C ASN A 16 29.71 21.28 -11.48
N THR A 17 29.43 21.11 -12.76
CA THR A 17 30.29 21.58 -13.85
C THR A 17 29.43 21.87 -15.08
N GLU A 18 29.43 23.14 -15.47
CA GLU A 18 29.02 23.68 -16.78
C GLU A 18 27.52 23.76 -17.10
N ARG A 19 27.12 24.96 -17.54
CA ARG A 19 25.78 25.29 -18.05
C ARG A 19 25.61 24.61 -19.41
N GLU A 20 25.19 23.36 -19.42
CA GLU A 20 24.56 22.78 -20.60
C GLU A 20 23.06 23.13 -20.60
N GLU A 21 22.56 23.61 -21.74
CA GLU A 21 21.15 23.92 -21.99
C GLU A 21 20.29 22.67 -21.75
N ARG A 22 19.65 22.60 -20.57
CA ARG A 22 18.78 21.47 -20.21
C ARG A 22 17.52 21.51 -21.07
N GLY A 23 17.28 20.41 -21.80
CA GLY A 23 16.05 20.17 -22.56
C GLY A 23 14.76 20.16 -21.72
N PRO A 24 13.60 19.88 -22.34
CA PRO A 24 12.30 19.98 -21.66
C PRO A 24 12.22 19.09 -20.41
N VAL A 25 11.91 19.71 -19.28
CA VAL A 25 11.73 19.04 -17.97
C VAL A 25 10.48 18.15 -18.02
N SER A 26 10.60 16.89 -17.60
CA SER A 26 9.44 15.99 -17.53
C SER A 26 8.40 16.49 -16.52
N PHE A 27 7.11 16.23 -16.77
CA PHE A 27 6.02 16.61 -15.87
C PHE A 27 6.24 16.15 -14.42
N TYR A 28 6.77 14.93 -14.22
CA TYR A 28 7.07 14.38 -12.90
C TYR A 28 8.25 15.09 -12.22
N GLU A 29 9.28 15.45 -12.97
CA GLU A 29 10.40 16.21 -12.44
C GLU A 29 9.96 17.61 -11.98
N ALA A 30 9.10 18.28 -12.74
CA ALA A 30 8.52 19.57 -12.36
C ALA A 30 7.71 19.45 -11.06
N LYS A 31 6.82 18.45 -10.96
CA LYS A 31 6.07 18.15 -9.72
C LYS A 31 7.01 17.91 -8.53
N ALA A 32 8.06 17.11 -8.72
CA ALA A 32 9.00 16.80 -7.65
C ALA A 32 9.79 18.02 -7.17
N ARG A 33 10.14 18.96 -8.06
CA ARG A 33 10.81 20.22 -7.70
C ARG A 33 9.89 21.12 -6.87
N ILE A 34 8.63 21.28 -7.28
CA ILE A 34 7.63 22.07 -6.54
C ILE A 34 7.38 21.45 -5.17
N TRP A 35 7.18 20.13 -5.11
CA TRP A 35 7.00 19.43 -3.85
C TRP A 35 8.18 19.61 -2.89
N ARG A 36 9.44 19.52 -3.39
CA ARG A 36 10.64 19.75 -2.57
C ARG A 36 10.68 21.16 -1.97
N PHE A 37 10.23 22.17 -2.72
CA PHE A 37 10.18 23.55 -2.24
C PHE A 37 9.22 23.70 -1.04
N TYR A 38 8.09 22.99 -1.05
CA TYR A 38 7.10 23.04 0.03
C TYR A 38 7.30 21.98 1.13
N ALA A 39 8.24 21.05 0.97
CA ALA A 39 8.40 19.92 1.89
C ALA A 39 8.59 20.35 3.36
N SER A 40 9.34 21.43 3.61
CA SER A 40 9.56 21.96 4.97
C SER A 40 8.30 22.50 5.64
N HIS A 41 7.26 22.83 4.88
CA HIS A 41 5.97 23.30 5.40
C HIS A 41 4.94 22.18 5.54
N LEU A 42 5.14 21.07 4.82
CA LEU A 42 4.19 19.96 4.75
C LEU A 42 4.54 18.82 5.72
N TYR A 43 5.81 18.66 6.09
CA TYR A 43 6.28 17.51 6.85
C TYR A 43 7.13 17.92 8.06
N ASP A 44 6.88 17.27 9.19
CA ASP A 44 7.74 17.37 10.37
C ASP A 44 9.09 16.66 10.16
N MET A 45 9.12 15.62 9.32
CA MET A 45 10.32 14.87 8.97
C MET A 45 10.19 14.25 7.57
N CYS A 46 11.25 14.35 6.77
CA CYS A 46 11.36 13.66 5.49
C CYS A 46 12.77 13.07 5.33
N TYR A 47 12.85 11.77 5.03
CA TYR A 47 14.11 11.09 4.73
C TYR A 47 14.01 10.39 3.37
N VAL A 48 14.97 10.66 2.51
CA VAL A 48 15.04 10.08 1.17
C VAL A 48 16.40 9.41 1.03
N SER A 49 16.37 8.14 0.63
CA SER A 49 17.57 7.34 0.35
C SER A 49 17.42 6.68 -1.00
N GLN A 50 18.49 6.73 -1.80
CA GLN A 50 18.56 6.06 -3.07
C GLN A 50 19.03 4.61 -2.84
N SER A 51 18.25 3.66 -3.35
CA SER A 51 18.60 2.24 -3.34
C SER A 51 19.04 1.83 -4.73
N SER A 52 20.13 1.08 -4.83
CA SER A 52 20.62 0.50 -6.09
C SER A 52 19.68 -0.55 -6.69
N GLN A 53 18.78 -1.10 -5.87
CA GLN A 53 17.85 -2.15 -6.26
C GLN A 53 16.40 -1.79 -5.92
N PRO A 54 15.43 -2.15 -6.78
CA PRO A 54 14.02 -1.90 -6.52
C PRO A 54 13.54 -2.74 -5.33
N LYS A 55 12.77 -2.11 -4.45
CA LYS A 55 12.15 -2.76 -3.29
C LYS A 55 10.76 -3.24 -3.67
N ILE A 56 10.41 -4.46 -3.27
CA ILE A 56 9.17 -5.13 -3.67
C ILE A 56 8.15 -5.05 -2.54
N SER A 57 8.56 -5.33 -1.31
CA SER A 57 7.70 -5.29 -0.13
C SER A 57 8.46 -4.70 1.04
N ILE A 58 7.74 -3.93 1.86
CA ILE A 58 8.22 -3.39 3.13
C ILE A 58 7.16 -3.65 4.21
N GLU A 59 7.59 -4.18 5.35
CA GLU A 59 6.72 -4.31 6.53
C GLU A 59 7.45 -3.84 7.78
N ALA A 60 6.86 -2.87 8.48
CA ALA A 60 7.41 -2.30 9.70
C ALA A 60 7.19 -3.24 10.90
N LEU A 61 8.26 -3.53 11.64
CA LEU A 61 8.18 -4.13 12.97
C LEU A 61 8.04 -2.99 13.97
N VAL A 62 6.82 -2.76 14.44
CA VAL A 62 6.58 -1.75 15.48
C VAL A 62 7.19 -2.25 16.79
N LYS A 63 8.39 -1.77 17.12
CA LYS A 63 8.92 -1.85 18.48
C LYS A 63 8.43 -0.62 19.24
N ARG A 64 7.72 -0.85 20.34
CA ARG A 64 7.39 0.23 21.27
C ARG A 64 8.72 0.67 21.90
N CYS A 65 9.14 1.91 21.71
CA CYS A 65 10.31 2.43 22.41
C CYS A 65 10.02 2.41 23.91
N GLU A 66 10.56 1.43 24.60
CA GLU A 66 10.61 1.42 26.05
C GLU A 66 11.75 2.36 26.47
N LYS A 67 11.38 3.42 27.20
CA LYS A 67 12.24 4.44 27.83
C LYS A 67 12.44 5.74 27.04
N LYS A 68 12.64 6.81 27.82
CA LYS A 68 12.91 8.20 27.43
C LYS A 68 14.26 8.35 26.71
N THR A 69 14.50 7.58 25.65
CA THR A 69 15.71 7.73 24.85
C THR A 69 15.55 8.89 23.86
N VAL A 70 16.65 9.59 23.62
CA VAL A 70 16.77 10.69 22.65
C VAL A 70 16.44 10.24 21.23
N ASN A 71 16.72 8.98 20.90
CA ASN A 71 16.46 8.38 19.59
C ASN A 71 15.43 7.25 19.70
N CYS A 72 14.59 7.15 18.68
CA CYS A 72 13.67 6.05 18.41
C CYS A 72 14.26 5.14 17.34
N GLU A 73 14.32 3.84 17.62
CA GLU A 73 14.72 2.83 16.64
C GLU A 73 13.49 2.15 16.07
N SER A 74 13.45 2.03 14.74
CA SER A 74 12.40 1.33 14.01
C SER A 74 13.02 0.29 13.10
N GLU A 75 12.38 -0.86 13.02
CA GLU A 75 12.84 -1.98 12.22
C GLU A 75 11.85 -2.26 11.09
N PHE A 76 12.38 -2.64 9.93
CA PHE A 76 11.59 -2.95 8.74
C PHE A 76 12.15 -4.20 8.08
N TYR A 77 11.28 -5.16 7.77
CA TYR A 77 11.65 -6.16 6.78
C TYR A 77 11.43 -5.57 5.40
N VAL A 78 12.40 -5.77 4.52
CA VAL A 78 12.37 -5.28 3.15
C VAL A 78 12.83 -6.35 2.18
N THR A 79 12.05 -6.61 1.15
CA THR A 79 12.47 -7.46 0.04
C THR A 79 12.91 -6.62 -1.16
N ALA A 80 13.94 -7.07 -1.85
CA ALA A 80 14.46 -6.41 -3.04
C ALA A 80 14.79 -7.42 -4.14
N LYS A 81 14.70 -6.98 -5.40
CA LYS A 81 15.18 -7.77 -6.54
C LYS A 81 16.67 -7.53 -6.72
N ASN A 82 17.44 -8.61 -6.86
CA ASN A 82 18.86 -8.52 -7.15
C ASN A 82 19.09 -8.31 -8.67
N SER A 83 20.21 -7.68 -9.01
CA SER A 83 20.64 -7.49 -10.41
C SER A 83 20.89 -8.82 -11.12
N ASN A 84 21.30 -9.86 -10.38
CA ASN A 84 21.56 -11.20 -10.90
C ASN A 84 20.29 -12.06 -11.12
N GLY A 85 19.10 -11.48 -11.05
CA GLY A 85 17.83 -12.18 -11.24
C GLY A 85 17.27 -12.86 -9.99
N GLY A 86 18.05 -12.96 -8.91
CA GLY A 86 17.58 -13.43 -7.60
C GLY A 86 16.82 -12.35 -6.83
N SER A 87 16.63 -12.58 -5.53
CA SER A 87 16.04 -11.60 -4.61
C SER A 87 16.67 -11.70 -3.24
N GLN A 88 16.42 -10.71 -2.40
CA GLN A 88 16.94 -10.69 -1.05
C GLN A 88 15.88 -10.21 -0.05
N LEU A 89 15.92 -10.76 1.17
CA LEU A 89 15.23 -10.26 2.34
C LEU A 89 16.24 -9.56 3.25
N MET A 90 15.97 -8.32 3.62
CA MET A 90 16.78 -7.53 4.53
C MET A 90 15.98 -7.16 5.77
N LEU A 91 16.65 -7.08 6.91
CA LEU A 91 16.13 -6.39 8.08
C LEU A 91 16.82 -5.03 8.19
N TRP A 92 16.10 -3.96 7.93
CA TRP A 92 16.59 -2.60 8.05
C TRP A 92 16.31 -2.04 9.44
N LYS A 93 17.34 -1.46 10.05
CA LYS A 93 17.24 -0.68 11.30
C LYS A 93 17.40 0.79 10.96
N MET A 94 16.39 1.58 11.31
CA MET A 94 16.38 3.03 11.14
C MET A 94 16.34 3.69 12.51
N THR A 95 17.31 4.55 12.78
CA THR A 95 17.35 5.36 14.00
C THR A 95 16.96 6.80 13.67
N VAL A 96 15.90 7.26 14.32
CA VAL A 96 15.25 8.57 14.12
C VAL A 96 15.28 9.32 15.46
N PRO A 97 15.47 10.65 15.51
CA PRO A 97 15.43 11.35 16.78
C PRO A 97 13.99 11.41 17.29
N SER A 98 13.80 11.42 18.60
CA SER A 98 12.47 11.63 19.18
C SER A 98 11.92 13.00 18.77
N MET A 99 10.61 13.06 18.49
CA MET A 99 9.91 14.32 18.16
C MET A 99 10.15 15.44 19.18
N LYS A 100 10.46 15.11 20.45
CA LYS A 100 10.79 16.09 21.49
C LYS A 100 12.08 16.87 21.23
N MET A 101 12.95 16.39 20.35
CA MET A 101 14.23 17.03 20.00
C MET A 101 14.24 17.69 18.63
N LEU A 102 13.19 17.53 17.82
CA LEU A 102 13.03 18.30 16.59
C LEU A 102 12.63 19.73 16.95
N GLN A 103 13.61 20.54 17.37
CA GLN A 103 13.42 21.98 17.49
C GLN A 103 13.25 22.57 16.07
N TRP A 104 12.13 23.25 15.89
CA TRP A 104 11.63 23.83 14.64
C TRP A 104 12.67 24.65 13.84
N ASP A 105 13.65 25.25 14.53
CA ASP A 105 14.71 26.06 13.90
C ASP A 105 15.69 25.25 13.03
N SER A 106 15.84 23.94 13.27
CA SER A 106 16.73 23.09 12.48
C SER A 106 16.18 22.74 11.09
N LEU A 107 14.88 22.94 10.85
CA LEU A 107 14.22 22.75 9.56
C LEU A 107 14.13 24.04 8.74
N LYS A 108 14.33 25.21 9.36
CA LYS A 108 14.33 26.51 8.69
C LYS A 108 15.71 26.93 8.18
N SER A 109 16.79 26.32 8.69
CA SER A 109 18.16 26.74 8.36
C SER A 109 18.73 26.14 7.08
N CYS A 110 17.92 25.49 6.23
CA CYS A 110 18.34 25.04 4.91
C CYS A 110 18.41 26.20 3.91
N ASN A 111 19.21 27.22 4.26
CA ASN A 111 19.91 28.02 3.27
C ASN A 111 20.94 27.11 2.59
N HIS A 112 21.15 27.32 1.30
CA HIS A 112 21.74 26.43 0.28
C HIS A 112 23.12 25.76 0.51
N SER A 113 23.66 25.69 1.73
CA SER A 113 24.96 25.04 2.01
C SER A 113 25.07 24.31 3.36
N ALA A 114 24.06 24.38 4.24
CA ALA A 114 24.14 23.70 5.53
C ALA A 114 23.55 22.28 5.44
N GLU A 115 24.37 21.25 5.66
CA GLU A 115 23.88 19.89 5.82
C GLU A 115 22.86 19.83 6.98
N PRO A 116 21.78 19.03 6.88
CA PRO A 116 20.84 18.87 7.97
C PRO A 116 21.57 18.38 9.22
N ARG A 117 21.34 19.06 10.35
CA ARG A 117 22.00 18.79 11.65
C ARG A 117 21.83 17.35 12.14
N TYR A 118 20.82 16.63 11.62
CA TYR A 118 20.57 15.22 11.94
C TYR A 118 20.24 14.44 10.67
N LYS A 119 21.02 13.38 10.40
CA LYS A 119 20.77 12.42 9.32
C LYS A 119 20.34 11.08 9.96
N PRO A 120 19.14 10.56 9.65
CA PRO A 120 18.74 9.21 10.07
C PRO A 120 19.80 8.21 9.66
N LYS A 121 20.18 7.34 10.60
CA LYS A 121 21.10 6.24 10.32
C LYS A 121 20.29 5.03 9.95
N MET A 122 20.65 4.44 8.81
CA MET A 122 19.95 3.29 8.26
C MET A 122 20.96 2.20 7.93
N ASN A 123 20.86 1.09 8.65
CA ASN A 123 21.79 -0.02 8.52
C ASN A 123 20.99 -1.31 8.27
N SER A 124 21.54 -2.20 7.44
CA SER A 124 21.01 -3.56 7.32
C SER A 124 21.55 -4.41 8.46
N ALA A 125 20.66 -5.01 9.25
CA ALA A 125 21.01 -5.91 10.33
C ALA A 125 21.40 -7.30 9.81
N PHE A 126 20.75 -7.76 8.74
CA PHE A 126 21.14 -8.96 8.00
C PHE A 126 20.60 -8.84 6.56
N CYS A 127 21.13 -9.65 5.64
CA CYS A 127 20.52 -9.90 4.35
C CYS A 127 20.54 -11.41 4.03
N LEU A 128 19.39 -11.92 3.59
CA LEU A 128 19.13 -13.30 3.20
C LEU A 128 18.93 -13.35 1.69
N GLU A 129 19.85 -14.01 0.98
CA GLU A 129 19.79 -14.17 -0.46
C GLU A 129 18.88 -15.34 -0.87
N ARG A 130 18.08 -15.12 -1.92
CA ARG A 130 17.27 -16.13 -2.58
C ARG A 130 17.64 -16.18 -4.07
N ALA A 131 17.82 -17.40 -4.58
CA ALA A 131 18.02 -17.62 -6.02
C ALA A 131 16.75 -17.33 -6.84
N THR A 132 15.59 -17.31 -6.19
CA THR A 132 14.28 -17.09 -6.81
C THR A 132 13.82 -15.65 -6.69
N THR A 133 13.04 -15.18 -7.66
CA THR A 133 12.35 -13.90 -7.57
C THR A 133 11.29 -13.94 -6.47
N LEU A 134 11.42 -13.08 -5.47
CA LEU A 134 10.39 -12.85 -4.46
C LEU A 134 9.30 -11.95 -5.03
N VAL A 135 8.04 -12.28 -4.76
CA VAL A 135 6.87 -11.52 -5.21
C VAL A 135 6.08 -10.93 -4.05
N GLY A 136 6.24 -11.46 -2.85
CA GLY A 136 5.58 -10.91 -1.66
C GLY A 136 6.19 -11.41 -0.36
N MET A 137 5.88 -10.68 0.70
CA MET A 137 6.33 -10.97 2.05
C MET A 137 5.23 -10.61 3.04
N LYS A 138 5.09 -11.41 4.11
CA LYS A 138 4.31 -11.04 5.29
C LYS A 138 5.00 -11.49 6.56
N VAL A 139 4.90 -10.68 7.60
CA VAL A 139 5.38 -11.01 8.95
C VAL A 139 4.24 -11.61 9.76
N LEU A 140 4.53 -12.68 10.49
CA LEU A 140 3.54 -13.28 11.39
C LEU A 140 3.19 -12.30 12.53
N PRO A 141 1.91 -11.93 12.71
CA PRO A 141 1.52 -10.93 13.70
C PRO A 141 1.85 -11.31 15.16
N GLN A 142 1.76 -12.60 15.50
CA GLN A 142 1.95 -13.13 16.85
C GLN A 142 3.43 -13.30 17.21
N ASN A 143 4.29 -13.60 16.23
CA ASN A 143 5.73 -13.67 16.40
C ASN A 143 6.42 -12.95 15.25
N ARG A 144 6.89 -11.73 15.53
CA ARG A 144 7.45 -10.81 14.51
C ARG A 144 8.81 -11.23 13.98
N ASP A 145 9.44 -12.26 14.55
CA ASP A 145 10.66 -12.84 13.98
C ASP A 145 10.37 -13.84 12.86
N ILE A 146 9.11 -14.25 12.66
CA ILE A 146 8.74 -15.19 11.61
C ILE A 146 8.24 -14.44 10.38
N VAL A 147 8.87 -14.72 9.23
CA VAL A 147 8.58 -14.08 7.95
C VAL A 147 8.20 -15.15 6.91
N ALA A 148 7.08 -14.94 6.24
CA ALA A 148 6.68 -15.69 5.05
C ALA A 148 7.14 -14.97 3.79
N LEU A 149 7.81 -15.71 2.91
CA LEU A 149 8.27 -15.26 1.61
C LEU A 149 7.59 -16.06 0.51
N GLN A 150 6.89 -15.35 -0.39
CA GLN A 150 6.33 -15.95 -1.59
C GLN A 150 7.23 -15.61 -2.76
N SER A 151 7.57 -16.64 -3.53
CA SER A 151 8.37 -16.53 -4.75
C SER A 151 7.53 -16.82 -5.98
N THR A 152 8.12 -16.70 -7.16
CA THR A 152 7.52 -17.18 -8.42
C THR A 152 7.43 -18.71 -8.51
N GLN A 153 7.86 -19.45 -7.48
CA GLN A 153 7.67 -20.89 -7.39
C GLN A 153 6.30 -21.23 -6.77
N LYS A 154 5.88 -22.50 -6.92
CA LYS A 154 4.64 -23.04 -6.32
C LYS A 154 4.80 -23.39 -4.83
N LYS A 155 5.57 -22.58 -4.09
CA LYS A 155 5.88 -22.78 -2.68
C LYS A 155 6.05 -21.44 -1.96
N ILE A 156 5.72 -21.44 -0.67
CA ILE A 156 5.98 -20.31 0.25
C ILE A 156 7.02 -20.77 1.25
N GLU A 157 7.99 -19.91 1.55
CA GLU A 157 9.10 -20.21 2.43
C GLU A 157 8.95 -19.43 3.74
N LEU A 158 8.99 -20.12 4.87
CA LEU A 158 8.96 -19.52 6.20
C LEU A 158 10.36 -19.48 6.81
N PHE A 159 10.72 -18.33 7.36
CA PHE A 159 11.99 -18.09 8.02
C PHE A 159 11.77 -17.55 9.43
N ASN A 160 12.45 -18.13 10.41
CA ASN A 160 12.61 -17.57 11.74
C ASN A 160 13.91 -16.74 11.78
N CYS A 161 13.74 -15.42 11.70
CA CYS A 161 14.80 -14.43 11.64
C CYS A 161 15.49 -14.14 12.98
N SER A 162 14.97 -14.64 14.12
CA SER A 162 15.60 -14.44 15.44
C SER A 162 17.07 -14.89 15.44
N LYS A 163 17.32 -16.10 14.93
CA LYS A 163 18.67 -16.70 14.80
C LYS A 163 19.59 -15.94 13.84
N MET A 164 19.04 -15.19 12.88
CA MET A 164 19.82 -14.37 11.94
C MET A 164 20.19 -13.01 12.54
N ARG A 165 19.44 -12.55 13.54
CA ARG A 165 19.69 -11.30 14.25
C ARG A 165 20.91 -11.39 15.17
N GLU A 166 21.22 -12.60 15.66
CA GLU A 166 22.32 -12.87 16.59
C GLU A 166 23.67 -12.97 15.85
N ASN A 167 23.66 -13.51 14.62
CA ASN A 167 24.85 -13.64 13.78
C ASN A 167 25.10 -12.34 12.98
N ASN A 168 25.77 -11.36 13.60
CA ASN A 168 26.23 -10.13 12.95
C ASN A 168 27.32 -10.34 11.86
N ALA A 169 27.71 -11.58 11.55
CA ALA A 169 28.95 -11.87 10.80
C ALA A 169 28.76 -12.10 9.28
N ASP A 170 27.58 -12.51 8.81
CA ASP A 170 27.35 -12.75 7.38
C ASP A 170 26.22 -11.85 6.86
N LEU A 171 26.61 -10.81 6.12
CA LEU A 171 25.68 -9.92 5.43
C LEU A 171 24.97 -10.61 4.26
N SER A 172 25.40 -11.78 3.79
CA SER A 172 24.71 -12.56 2.74
C SER A 172 24.52 -14.01 3.18
N CYS A 173 23.43 -14.27 3.90
CA CYS A 173 23.10 -15.62 4.32
C CYS A 173 22.35 -16.37 3.21
N ARG A 174 22.77 -17.59 2.86
CA ARG A 174 22.04 -18.51 1.96
C ARG A 174 21.35 -19.64 2.73
N ARG A 175 20.71 -19.28 3.83
CA ARG A 175 20.04 -20.24 4.71
C ARG A 175 18.85 -20.90 4.00
N LEU A 176 18.65 -22.17 4.28
CA LEU A 176 17.44 -22.90 3.90
C LEU A 176 16.23 -22.43 4.73
N PRO A 177 15.01 -22.49 4.18
CA PRO A 177 13.81 -22.16 4.93
C PRO A 177 13.63 -23.08 6.14
N ASP A 178 13.07 -22.52 7.22
CA ASP A 178 12.73 -23.28 8.42
C ASP A 178 11.48 -24.14 8.19
N CYS A 179 10.56 -23.67 7.34
CA CYS A 179 9.40 -24.46 6.91
C CYS A 179 9.02 -24.11 5.46
N GLY A 180 8.66 -25.11 4.67
CA GLY A 180 8.17 -24.95 3.29
C GLY A 180 6.68 -25.24 3.18
N LEU A 181 5.90 -24.27 2.70
CA LEU A 181 4.47 -24.46 2.44
C LEU A 181 4.27 -24.80 0.97
N ILE A 182 3.66 -25.96 0.70
CA ILE A 182 3.41 -26.49 -0.65
C ILE A 182 1.91 -26.65 -0.89
N GLY A 183 1.53 -26.91 -2.15
CA GLY A 183 0.14 -27.08 -2.57
C GLY A 183 -0.45 -25.89 -3.32
N LEU A 184 0.36 -24.89 -3.69
CA LEU A 184 -0.07 -23.86 -4.64
C LEU A 184 -0.23 -24.47 -6.04
N PRO A 185 -1.40 -24.34 -6.70
CA PRO A 185 -1.59 -24.83 -8.07
C PRO A 185 -0.70 -24.13 -9.10
N SER A 186 -0.44 -22.83 -8.92
CA SER A 186 0.38 -21.98 -9.81
C SER A 186 1.46 -21.20 -9.05
N ALA A 187 2.29 -20.46 -9.81
CA ALA A 187 3.31 -19.57 -9.26
C ALA A 187 2.70 -18.53 -8.29
N GLY A 188 3.45 -18.14 -7.25
CA GLY A 188 2.98 -17.15 -6.30
C GLY A 188 2.74 -15.76 -6.90
N LYS A 189 1.73 -15.04 -6.37
CA LYS A 189 1.33 -13.69 -6.82
C LYS A 189 1.81 -12.55 -5.90
N GLY A 190 2.30 -12.87 -4.70
CA GLY A 190 2.66 -11.90 -3.66
C GLY A 190 1.52 -11.56 -2.71
N LEU A 191 0.35 -12.17 -2.88
CA LEU A 191 -0.84 -11.94 -2.06
C LEU A 191 -0.89 -12.93 -0.91
N MET A 192 -0.68 -12.42 0.30
CA MET A 192 -0.66 -13.22 1.52
C MET A 192 -1.30 -12.44 2.66
N SER A 193 -1.97 -13.16 3.56
CA SER A 193 -2.53 -12.60 4.78
C SER A 193 -2.43 -13.63 5.90
N PHE A 194 -1.91 -13.23 7.05
CA PHE A 194 -1.92 -14.07 8.26
C PHE A 194 -3.18 -13.82 9.07
N ASN A 195 -3.74 -14.90 9.62
CA ASN A 195 -4.77 -14.78 10.64
C ASN A 195 -4.15 -14.17 11.90
N ARG A 196 -4.76 -13.10 12.42
CA ARG A 196 -4.29 -12.40 13.64
C ARG A 196 -4.74 -13.07 14.91
N LEU A 197 -5.84 -13.80 14.85
CA LEU A 197 -6.48 -14.44 16.01
C LEU A 197 -6.08 -15.91 16.13
N ARG A 198 -5.85 -16.59 15.00
CA ARG A 198 -5.30 -17.94 14.97
C ARG A 198 -3.80 -17.90 14.64
N PRO A 199 -2.92 -18.26 15.59
CA PRO A 199 -1.49 -18.34 15.31
C PRO A 199 -1.22 -19.27 14.13
N CYS A 200 -0.25 -18.88 13.30
CA CYS A 200 0.31 -19.74 12.26
C CYS A 200 -0.70 -20.25 11.21
N GLN A 201 -1.78 -19.51 10.99
CA GLN A 201 -2.67 -19.74 9.86
C GLN A 201 -2.41 -18.69 8.77
N LEU A 202 -2.03 -19.16 7.58
CA LEU A 202 -1.70 -18.33 6.43
C LEU A 202 -2.73 -18.55 5.32
N LEU A 203 -3.17 -17.45 4.71
CA LEU A 203 -3.95 -17.40 3.48
C LEU A 203 -3.06 -16.81 2.39
N ALA A 204 -3.04 -17.43 1.22
CA ALA A 204 -2.33 -16.89 0.07
C ALA A 204 -3.07 -17.15 -1.23
N SER A 205 -2.79 -16.33 -2.24
CA SER A 205 -3.24 -16.55 -3.61
C SER A 205 -2.05 -16.77 -4.55
N ASP A 206 -2.27 -17.58 -5.57
CA ASP A 206 -1.36 -17.71 -6.71
C ASP A 206 -1.76 -16.79 -7.88
N VAL A 207 -0.96 -16.81 -8.94
CA VAL A 207 -1.19 -16.04 -10.18
C VAL A 207 -2.48 -16.47 -10.89
N GLY A 208 -2.91 -17.72 -10.72
CA GLY A 208 -4.16 -18.24 -11.28
C GLY A 208 -5.41 -17.77 -10.54
N GLY A 209 -5.25 -17.11 -9.38
CA GLY A 209 -6.38 -16.73 -8.52
C GLY A 209 -6.86 -17.84 -7.60
N ASN A 210 -6.14 -18.98 -7.52
CA ASN A 210 -6.46 -20.00 -6.53
C ASN A 210 -6.09 -19.51 -5.14
N ILE A 211 -6.90 -19.85 -4.15
CA ILE A 211 -6.68 -19.50 -2.74
C ILE A 211 -6.27 -20.77 -2.00
N CYS A 212 -5.17 -20.69 -1.25
CA CYS A 212 -4.71 -21.78 -0.40
C CYS A 212 -4.59 -21.32 1.05
N ILE A 213 -4.89 -22.25 1.97
CA ILE A 213 -4.87 -22.04 3.42
C ILE A 213 -3.98 -23.09 4.07
N TRP A 214 -3.07 -22.64 4.93
CA TRP A 214 -2.19 -23.50 5.70
C TRP A 214 -2.36 -23.22 7.19
N THR A 215 -2.33 -24.27 8.00
CA THR A 215 -2.21 -24.19 9.46
C THR A 215 -0.91 -24.86 9.86
N ILE A 216 0.07 -24.10 10.34
CA ILE A 216 1.39 -24.63 10.73
C ILE A 216 1.31 -25.05 12.20
N ARG A 217 1.32 -26.36 12.47
CA ARG A 217 1.12 -26.94 13.81
C ARG A 217 2.42 -27.11 14.61
N ASN A 218 3.51 -27.56 13.97
CA ASN A 218 4.83 -27.72 14.61
C ASN A 218 5.77 -26.62 14.13
N GLN A 219 6.02 -25.61 14.97
CA GLN A 219 7.01 -24.55 14.69
C GLN A 219 8.45 -24.98 14.98
N GLU A 220 8.63 -26.09 15.72
CA GLU A 220 9.94 -26.49 16.26
C GLU A 220 10.69 -27.48 15.36
N GLU A 221 9.98 -28.16 14.45
CA GLU A 221 10.62 -29.03 13.46
C GLU A 221 11.26 -28.19 12.36
N ALA A 222 12.58 -28.02 12.49
CA ALA A 222 13.38 -27.44 11.43
C ALA A 222 13.17 -28.24 10.13
N ARG A 223 12.87 -27.52 9.05
CA ARG A 223 12.70 -28.05 7.69
C ARG A 223 11.42 -28.87 7.47
N SER A 224 10.37 -28.59 8.25
CA SER A 224 9.05 -29.18 8.01
C SER A 224 8.48 -28.71 6.66
N VAL A 225 7.77 -29.61 5.98
CA VAL A 225 7.00 -29.29 4.77
C VAL A 225 5.52 -29.43 5.11
N VAL A 226 4.74 -28.37 4.86
CA VAL A 226 3.31 -28.34 5.17
C VAL A 226 2.52 -28.17 3.88
N THR A 227 1.65 -29.12 3.60
CA THR A 227 0.71 -29.06 2.48
C THR A 227 -0.48 -28.19 2.83
N ALA A 228 -1.05 -27.49 1.83
CA ALA A 228 -2.27 -26.72 2.01
C ALA A 228 -3.40 -27.59 2.60
N GLU A 229 -4.01 -27.12 3.68
CA GLU A 229 -5.16 -27.77 4.32
C GLU A 229 -6.42 -27.56 3.47
N THR A 230 -6.50 -26.44 2.76
CA THR A 230 -7.60 -26.15 1.84
C THR A 230 -7.08 -25.40 0.62
N THR A 231 -7.62 -25.78 -0.54
CA THR A 231 -7.40 -25.09 -1.81
C THR A 231 -8.76 -24.81 -2.44
N ILE A 232 -9.03 -23.54 -2.74
CA ILE A 232 -10.21 -23.08 -3.49
C ILE A 232 -9.72 -22.75 -4.90
N LEU A 233 -10.29 -23.41 -5.89
CA LEU A 233 -9.83 -23.29 -7.27
C LEU A 233 -10.28 -21.98 -7.90
N ALA A 234 -9.50 -21.50 -8.87
CA ALA A 234 -9.75 -20.27 -9.60
C ALA A 234 -11.17 -20.19 -10.18
N SER A 235 -11.75 -21.31 -10.60
CA SER A 235 -13.12 -21.42 -11.12
C SER A 235 -14.22 -21.09 -10.08
N GLN A 236 -13.91 -21.25 -8.80
CA GLN A 236 -14.80 -20.91 -7.68
C GLN A 236 -14.51 -19.52 -7.14
N THR A 237 -13.33 -18.99 -7.43
CA THR A 237 -12.97 -17.61 -7.10
C THR A 237 -13.42 -16.65 -8.18
N MET A 238 -13.61 -15.40 -7.80
CA MET A 238 -14.10 -14.37 -8.72
C MET A 238 -12.96 -13.47 -9.21
N GLY A 239 -11.84 -14.10 -9.63
CA GLY A 239 -10.64 -13.44 -10.17
C GLY A 239 -9.83 -12.67 -9.12
N VAL A 240 -9.29 -13.34 -8.11
CA VAL A 240 -8.69 -12.70 -6.91
C VAL A 240 -7.56 -11.74 -7.26
N ARG A 241 -7.72 -10.46 -6.92
CA ARG A 241 -6.69 -9.42 -7.00
C ARG A 241 -6.10 -9.05 -5.64
N ASP A 242 -6.87 -9.19 -4.57
CA ASP A 242 -6.41 -9.01 -3.21
C ASP A 242 -7.26 -9.81 -2.22
N LEU A 243 -6.69 -10.11 -1.05
CA LEU A 243 -7.30 -10.92 -0.01
C LEU A 243 -6.89 -10.46 1.38
N SER A 244 -7.77 -10.66 2.36
CA SER A 244 -7.49 -10.25 3.74
C SER A 244 -8.26 -11.10 4.74
N TRP A 245 -7.56 -11.58 5.79
CA TRP A 245 -8.24 -12.12 6.97
C TRP A 245 -8.96 -11.02 7.73
N HIS A 246 -10.12 -11.36 8.27
CA HIS A 246 -10.81 -10.48 9.19
C HIS A 246 -9.99 -10.30 10.48
N PRO A 247 -9.76 -9.06 10.95
CA PRO A 247 -8.91 -8.82 12.11
C PRO A 247 -9.58 -9.16 13.45
N LEU A 248 -10.91 -9.21 13.49
CA LEU A 248 -11.71 -9.46 14.69
C LEU A 248 -12.51 -10.79 14.65
N HIS A 249 -12.43 -11.54 13.55
CA HIS A 249 -13.14 -12.83 13.41
C HIS A 249 -12.18 -13.90 12.90
N ILE A 250 -12.07 -14.99 13.67
CA ILE A 250 -11.07 -16.03 13.44
C ILE A 250 -11.32 -16.86 12.17
N SER A 251 -12.58 -16.97 11.74
CA SER A 251 -13.00 -17.84 10.62
C SER A 251 -13.34 -17.07 9.35
N LEU A 252 -13.29 -15.73 9.36
CA LEU A 252 -13.70 -14.92 8.21
C LEU A 252 -12.50 -14.36 7.47
N PHE A 253 -12.56 -14.42 6.14
CA PHE A 253 -11.67 -13.68 5.26
C PHE A 253 -12.46 -13.17 4.07
N ALA A 254 -11.91 -12.18 3.37
CA ALA A 254 -12.54 -11.65 2.17
C ALA A 254 -11.56 -11.55 1.02
N THR A 255 -12.11 -11.57 -0.19
CA THR A 255 -11.38 -11.45 -1.44
C THR A 255 -12.10 -10.48 -2.35
N VAL A 256 -11.34 -9.73 -3.13
CA VAL A 256 -11.84 -8.88 -4.22
C VAL A 256 -11.09 -9.21 -5.49
N GLY A 257 -11.67 -8.86 -6.64
CA GLY A 257 -11.14 -9.33 -7.90
C GLY A 257 -11.64 -8.66 -9.17
N ASP A 258 -11.26 -9.28 -10.28
CA ASP A 258 -11.62 -8.87 -11.64
C ASP A 258 -13.14 -8.93 -11.89
N SER A 259 -13.87 -9.73 -11.11
CA SER A 259 -15.34 -9.78 -11.11
C SER A 259 -16.03 -8.54 -10.55
N ARG A 260 -15.28 -7.58 -9.99
CA ARG A 260 -15.80 -6.36 -9.35
C ARG A 260 -16.61 -6.62 -8.07
N LYS A 261 -16.60 -7.87 -7.60
CA LYS A 261 -17.35 -8.33 -6.44
C LYS A 261 -16.44 -8.50 -5.23
N LEU A 262 -16.99 -8.14 -4.07
CA LEU A 262 -16.50 -8.52 -2.76
C LEU A 262 -17.08 -9.88 -2.40
N CYS A 263 -16.21 -10.85 -2.09
CA CYS A 263 -16.62 -12.15 -1.59
C CYS A 263 -16.15 -12.30 -0.13
N LEU A 264 -17.09 -12.56 0.79
CA LEU A 264 -16.79 -12.93 2.18
C LEU A 264 -16.85 -14.44 2.31
N TRP A 265 -15.83 -15.03 2.92
CA TRP A 265 -15.67 -16.46 3.08
C TRP A 265 -15.68 -16.81 4.56
N ASP A 266 -16.37 -17.89 4.90
CA ASP A 266 -16.37 -18.46 6.25
C ASP A 266 -15.75 -19.85 6.25
N MET A 267 -14.65 -20.00 6.98
CA MET A 267 -13.93 -21.27 7.14
C MET A 267 -14.82 -22.40 7.66
N ARG A 268 -15.89 -22.09 8.41
CA ARG A 268 -16.80 -23.09 8.98
C ARG A 268 -17.71 -23.72 7.92
N SER A 269 -17.90 -23.04 6.79
CA SER A 269 -18.81 -23.43 5.70
C SER A 269 -18.05 -23.61 4.38
N LEU A 270 -16.72 -23.78 4.44
CA LEU A 270 -15.86 -23.81 3.26
C LEU A 270 -15.96 -25.11 2.45
N GLY A 271 -16.66 -26.13 2.96
CA GLY A 271 -16.82 -27.43 2.31
C GLY A 271 -17.51 -27.37 0.95
N ASP A 272 -18.38 -26.38 0.73
CA ASP A 272 -19.03 -26.15 -0.57
C ASP A 272 -18.16 -25.32 -1.53
N HIS A 273 -17.00 -24.83 -1.04
CA HIS A 273 -16.12 -23.89 -1.73
C HIS A 273 -16.86 -22.67 -2.30
N LYS A 274 -17.88 -22.21 -1.55
CA LYS A 274 -18.68 -21.03 -1.89
C LYS A 274 -18.46 -19.93 -0.85
N PRO A 275 -18.39 -18.67 -1.29
CA PRO A 275 -18.40 -17.55 -0.36
C PRO A 275 -19.75 -17.46 0.36
N ALA A 276 -19.71 -17.05 1.62
CA ALA A 276 -20.90 -16.82 2.45
C ALA A 276 -21.68 -15.57 2.02
N LEU A 277 -20.98 -14.57 1.44
CA LEU A 277 -21.57 -13.35 0.88
C LEU A 277 -20.84 -12.99 -0.42
N VAL A 278 -21.60 -12.52 -1.40
CA VAL A 278 -21.08 -11.97 -2.65
C VAL A 278 -21.82 -10.68 -2.96
N GLU A 279 -21.10 -9.56 -2.98
CA GLU A 279 -21.68 -8.24 -3.25
C GLU A 279 -20.91 -7.55 -4.38
N GLU A 280 -21.61 -6.89 -5.29
CA GLU A 280 -20.99 -6.06 -6.32
C GLU A 280 -20.68 -4.67 -5.74
N VAL A 281 -19.40 -4.31 -5.71
CA VAL A 281 -18.90 -3.13 -4.98
C VAL A 281 -18.34 -2.04 -5.88
N HIS A 282 -18.08 -2.34 -7.15
CA HIS A 282 -17.46 -1.43 -8.11
C HIS A 282 -17.95 -1.66 -9.55
N ASP A 283 -17.80 -0.65 -10.41
CA ASP A 283 -18.08 -0.75 -11.86
C ASP A 283 -16.91 -1.36 -12.66
N ALA A 284 -15.72 -1.42 -12.04
CA ALA A 284 -14.49 -1.99 -12.59
C ALA A 284 -13.83 -2.96 -11.60
N ALA A 285 -12.74 -3.61 -12.03
CA ALA A 285 -12.04 -4.62 -11.23
C ALA A 285 -11.60 -4.05 -9.87
N ALA A 286 -11.94 -4.75 -8.80
CA ALA A 286 -11.58 -4.37 -7.45
C ALA A 286 -10.14 -4.81 -7.16
N THR A 287 -9.26 -3.86 -6.88
CA THR A 287 -7.80 -4.05 -6.83
C THR A 287 -7.27 -4.39 -5.44
N CYS A 288 -7.85 -3.81 -4.39
CA CYS A 288 -7.36 -3.93 -3.02
C CYS A 288 -8.52 -4.06 -2.03
N ILE A 289 -8.26 -4.72 -0.90
CA ILE A 289 -9.22 -4.89 0.19
C ILE A 289 -8.54 -4.72 1.56
N ALA A 290 -9.17 -3.95 2.44
CA ALA A 290 -8.68 -3.78 3.79
C ALA A 290 -9.82 -3.68 4.81
N PHE A 291 -9.84 -4.62 5.76
CA PHE A 291 -10.68 -4.53 6.94
C PHE A 291 -10.16 -3.48 7.91
N ASN A 292 -11.09 -2.74 8.52
CA ASN A 292 -10.78 -1.89 9.65
C ASN A 292 -10.38 -2.77 10.85
N ARG A 293 -9.33 -2.37 11.60
CA ARG A 293 -8.85 -3.16 12.74
C ARG A 293 -9.65 -2.98 14.02
N PHE A 294 -10.44 -1.92 14.10
CA PHE A 294 -11.15 -1.52 15.32
C PHE A 294 -12.65 -1.64 15.17
N ASN A 295 -13.16 -1.64 13.93
CA ASN A 295 -14.58 -1.77 13.64
C ASN A 295 -14.83 -3.05 12.81
N GLU A 296 -15.63 -3.95 13.37
CA GLU A 296 -15.93 -5.27 12.79
C GLU A 296 -16.74 -5.23 11.49
N VAL A 297 -17.50 -4.16 11.25
CA VAL A 297 -18.37 -4.05 10.07
C VAL A 297 -17.78 -3.19 8.96
N LEU A 298 -16.63 -2.55 9.20
CA LEU A 298 -16.01 -1.67 8.21
C LEU A 298 -14.98 -2.40 7.37
N ILE A 299 -15.24 -2.38 6.07
CA ILE A 299 -14.36 -2.89 5.02
C ILE A 299 -14.23 -1.85 3.92
N ASN A 300 -13.01 -1.70 3.42
CA ASN A 300 -12.73 -0.84 2.29
C ASN A 300 -12.26 -1.66 1.11
N THR A 301 -12.78 -1.31 -0.06
CA THR A 301 -12.34 -1.84 -1.34
C THR A 301 -11.86 -0.68 -2.21
N ALA A 302 -10.85 -0.95 -3.03
CA ALA A 302 -10.38 -0.02 -4.05
C ALA A 302 -10.50 -0.69 -5.42
N SER A 303 -10.53 0.11 -6.48
CA SER A 303 -10.86 -0.36 -7.83
C SER A 303 -10.04 0.34 -8.89
N GLU A 304 -10.08 -0.22 -10.11
CA GLU A 304 -9.57 0.42 -11.33
C GLU A 304 -10.52 1.50 -11.87
N ASP A 305 -11.68 1.70 -11.22
CA ASP A 305 -12.56 2.81 -11.53
C ASP A 305 -11.84 4.16 -11.35
N LYS A 306 -12.01 5.03 -12.34
CA LYS A 306 -11.40 6.35 -12.33
C LYS A 306 -12.38 7.34 -11.74
N PHE A 307 -12.18 7.69 -10.47
CA PHE A 307 -12.96 8.76 -9.85
C PHE A 307 -12.24 10.10 -9.95
N VAL A 308 -12.64 10.93 -10.91
CA VAL A 308 -11.92 12.17 -11.28
C VAL A 308 -12.19 13.34 -10.32
N HIS A 309 -13.10 13.21 -9.35
CA HIS A 309 -13.36 14.23 -8.34
C HIS A 309 -12.62 13.96 -7.03
N GLY A 310 -11.36 14.40 -6.96
CA GLY A 310 -10.57 14.45 -5.72
C GLY A 310 -9.91 13.14 -5.27
N GLY A 311 -9.99 12.10 -6.10
CA GLY A 311 -9.35 10.79 -5.89
C GLY A 311 -7.98 10.65 -6.53
N HIS A 312 -7.47 9.42 -6.54
CA HIS A 312 -6.35 9.03 -7.41
C HIS A 312 -6.77 9.13 -8.88
N MET A 313 -5.86 9.57 -9.73
CA MET A 313 -6.08 9.62 -11.19
C MET A 313 -5.65 8.34 -11.91
N GLY A 314 -5.00 7.44 -11.17
CA GLY A 314 -4.57 6.13 -11.62
C GLY A 314 -5.25 5.01 -10.84
N LYS A 315 -4.86 3.79 -11.19
CA LYS A 315 -5.29 2.59 -10.49
C LYS A 315 -4.68 2.53 -9.09
N VAL A 316 -5.51 2.31 -8.09
CA VAL A 316 -5.06 2.10 -6.71
C VAL A 316 -4.37 0.74 -6.60
N THR A 317 -3.12 0.74 -6.16
CA THR A 317 -2.25 -0.46 -6.12
C THR A 317 -2.09 -1.04 -4.73
N ASP A 318 -2.19 -0.23 -3.67
CA ASP A 318 -2.18 -0.70 -2.28
C ASP A 318 -2.99 0.24 -1.38
N PHE A 319 -3.48 -0.33 -0.28
CA PHE A 319 -4.40 0.31 0.64
C PHE A 319 -4.11 -0.14 2.09
N SER A 320 -4.04 0.80 3.02
CA SER A 320 -3.86 0.46 4.45
C SER A 320 -4.61 1.40 5.38
N TRP A 321 -5.27 0.81 6.37
CA TRP A 321 -5.78 1.54 7.53
C TRP A 321 -4.64 1.97 8.46
N LEU A 322 -4.86 3.05 9.20
CA LEU A 322 -4.00 3.41 10.30
C LEU A 322 -4.24 2.43 11.47
N PHE A 323 -3.20 1.71 11.88
CA PHE A 323 -3.32 0.62 12.86
C PHE A 323 -2.87 0.99 14.28
N CYS A 324 -2.17 2.12 14.45
CA CYS A 324 -1.46 2.44 15.69
C CYS A 324 -2.24 3.35 16.64
N ASP A 325 -3.29 4.02 16.16
CA ASP A 325 -4.02 5.01 16.94
C ASP A 325 -5.53 4.77 16.90
N ARG A 326 -6.09 4.36 18.05
CA ARG A 326 -7.54 4.20 18.24
C ARG A 326 -8.29 5.53 18.21
N HIS A 327 -7.61 6.66 18.36
CA HIS A 327 -8.22 7.99 18.28
C HIS A 327 -8.57 8.38 16.83
N TYR A 328 -7.95 7.75 15.84
CA TYR A 328 -8.23 7.98 14.41
C TYR A 328 -8.55 6.67 13.68
N PRO A 329 -9.60 5.94 14.10
CA PRO A 329 -9.93 4.62 13.54
C PRO A 329 -10.46 4.72 12.11
N LEU A 330 -10.84 5.92 11.66
CA LEU A 330 -11.36 6.23 10.35
C LEU A 330 -10.30 6.81 9.40
N SER A 331 -9.02 6.76 9.80
CA SER A 331 -7.92 7.23 8.97
C SER A 331 -7.23 6.10 8.21
N MET A 332 -6.87 6.38 6.96
CA MET A 332 -6.35 5.40 6.01
C MET A 332 -5.45 6.06 4.97
N CYS A 333 -4.66 5.26 4.27
CA CYS A 333 -3.82 5.71 3.17
C CYS A 333 -3.97 4.79 1.94
N SER A 334 -3.83 5.38 0.76
CA SER A 334 -3.80 4.65 -0.51
C SER A 334 -2.71 5.17 -1.42
N ILE A 335 -2.19 4.28 -2.26
CA ILE A 335 -1.21 4.58 -3.30
C ILE A 335 -1.73 4.15 -4.66
N SER A 336 -1.25 4.77 -5.71
CA SER A 336 -1.73 4.51 -7.08
C SER A 336 -0.60 4.67 -8.09
N GLU A 337 -0.82 4.14 -9.30
CA GLU A 337 0.11 4.23 -10.44
C GLU A 337 0.39 5.66 -10.91
N ASP A 338 -0.42 6.65 -10.50
CA ASP A 338 -0.18 8.07 -10.78
C ASP A 338 0.92 8.71 -9.89
N GLY A 339 1.42 7.97 -8.90
CA GLY A 339 2.56 8.35 -8.05
C GLY A 339 2.28 8.94 -6.65
N PRO A 340 1.17 9.65 -6.36
CA PRO A 340 0.91 10.18 -5.02
C PRO A 340 0.47 9.11 -4.03
N ILE A 341 0.79 9.37 -2.77
CA ILE A 341 0.19 8.69 -1.62
C ILE A 341 -0.84 9.65 -1.05
N GLN A 342 -2.09 9.20 -0.95
CA GLN A 342 -3.19 9.99 -0.41
C GLN A 342 -3.59 9.47 0.95
N MET A 343 -3.92 10.38 1.86
CA MET A 343 -4.38 10.06 3.21
C MET A 343 -5.78 10.60 3.43
N TRP A 344 -6.64 9.72 3.92
CA TRP A 344 -8.06 9.96 4.05
C TRP A 344 -8.44 9.89 5.51
N GLN A 345 -9.40 10.72 5.89
CA GLN A 345 -10.08 10.62 7.16
C GLN A 345 -11.57 10.65 6.87
N LEU A 346 -12.24 9.51 7.08
CA LEU A 346 -13.67 9.41 6.85
C LEU A 346 -14.41 10.25 7.89
N ASN A 347 -15.44 10.93 7.43
CA ASN A 347 -16.29 11.70 8.31
C ASN A 347 -17.19 10.75 9.12
N SER A 348 -17.21 10.90 10.45
CA SER A 348 -18.04 10.08 11.33
C SER A 348 -19.54 10.21 11.03
N TYR A 349 -19.97 11.34 10.46
CA TYR A 349 -21.35 11.56 10.06
C TYR A 349 -21.81 10.63 8.93
N ALA A 350 -20.89 10.06 8.12
CA ALA A 350 -21.24 9.13 7.06
C ALA A 350 -21.82 7.80 7.58
N PHE A 351 -21.64 7.50 8.87
CA PHE A 351 -22.05 6.24 9.50
C PHE A 351 -23.25 6.41 10.44
N LEU A 352 -23.85 7.61 10.51
CA LEU A 352 -25.07 7.80 11.28
C LEU A 352 -26.26 7.22 10.51
N PRO A 353 -27.16 6.48 11.17
CA PRO A 353 -28.41 6.08 10.55
C PRO A 353 -29.19 7.34 10.13
N ALA A 354 -29.75 7.32 8.92
CA ALA A 354 -30.44 8.47 8.28
C ALA A 354 -31.51 9.14 9.17
N ARG A 355 -32.01 8.45 10.20
CA ARG A 355 -32.98 8.95 11.18
C ARG A 355 -32.47 9.98 12.20
N LYS A 356 -31.16 10.28 12.26
CA LYS A 356 -30.59 11.24 13.25
C LYS A 356 -29.99 12.52 12.66
N VAL A 357 -30.17 12.77 11.36
CA VAL A 357 -29.63 13.99 10.72
C VAL A 357 -30.56 15.20 10.89
N ASP A 358 -31.79 14.98 11.34
CA ASP A 358 -32.69 16.06 11.74
C ASP A 358 -32.41 16.45 13.21
N ARG A 359 -31.89 17.66 13.41
CA ARG A 359 -31.66 18.37 14.68
C ARG A 359 -30.28 18.15 15.32
N VAL A 360 -29.30 18.89 14.82
CA VAL A 360 -28.36 19.61 15.67
C VAL A 360 -28.28 21.05 15.15
N ASP A 361 -28.64 22.00 16.01
CA ASP A 361 -28.68 23.43 15.74
C ASP A 361 -27.32 23.99 15.30
N GLY A 362 -27.33 24.85 14.27
CA GLY A 362 -26.30 25.88 14.11
C GLY A 362 -25.26 25.74 12.99
N LEU A 363 -25.30 24.71 12.13
CA LEU A 363 -24.46 24.66 10.93
C LEU A 363 -25.33 24.78 9.68
N GLN A 364 -25.08 25.82 8.89
CA GLN A 364 -25.72 26.04 7.58
C GLN A 364 -25.73 24.73 6.79
N GLN A 365 -26.93 24.26 6.45
CA GLN A 365 -27.10 23.23 5.43
C GLN A 365 -26.29 23.65 4.21
N PHE A 366 -25.21 22.94 3.92
CA PHE A 366 -24.62 22.98 2.59
C PHE A 366 -25.68 22.42 1.64
N LYS A 367 -26.34 23.32 0.91
CA LYS A 367 -27.15 22.93 -0.24
C LYS A 367 -26.24 22.08 -1.14
N PRO A 368 -26.65 20.86 -1.54
CA PRO A 368 -25.94 20.16 -2.59
C PRO A 368 -25.84 21.12 -3.77
N LEU A 369 -24.62 21.32 -4.28
CA LEU A 369 -24.42 22.04 -5.53
C LEU A 369 -25.30 21.34 -6.56
N LYS A 370 -26.35 22.04 -7.02
CA LYS A 370 -27.16 21.58 -8.15
C LYS A 370 -26.18 21.18 -9.24
N GLU A 371 -26.32 19.96 -9.73
CA GLU A 371 -25.67 19.54 -10.97
C GLU A 371 -25.83 20.68 -11.98
N VAL A 372 -24.70 21.24 -12.39
CA VAL A 372 -24.68 22.09 -13.57
C VAL A 372 -24.99 21.14 -14.71
N GLN A 373 -26.28 21.02 -15.04
CA GLN A 373 -26.69 20.45 -16.31
C GLN A 373 -25.89 21.17 -17.38
N SER A 374 -25.05 20.40 -18.06
CA SER A 374 -24.15 20.87 -19.08
C SER A 374 -24.91 21.74 -20.08
N SER A 375 -24.68 23.06 -20.04
CA SER A 375 -25.19 24.02 -21.01
C SER A 375 -24.45 23.93 -22.36
N ASN A 376 -24.14 22.71 -22.80
CA ASN A 376 -23.44 22.45 -24.06
C ASN A 376 -24.36 22.54 -25.29
N ALA A 377 -25.69 22.58 -25.10
CA ALA A 377 -26.64 22.77 -26.21
C ALA A 377 -26.72 24.25 -26.67
N ALA A 378 -26.61 25.23 -25.76
CA ALA A 378 -26.68 26.65 -26.09
C ALA A 378 -25.38 27.17 -26.74
N ALA A 379 -24.22 26.67 -26.30
CA ALA A 379 -22.93 27.02 -26.90
C ALA A 379 -22.78 26.45 -28.33
N ALA A 380 -23.29 25.24 -28.59
CA ALA A 380 -23.28 24.65 -29.93
C ALA A 380 -24.20 25.40 -30.92
N ALA A 381 -25.32 25.97 -30.46
CA ALA A 381 -26.22 26.77 -31.28
C ALA A 381 -25.65 28.17 -31.60
N ALA A 382 -24.92 28.78 -30.66
CA ALA A 382 -24.26 30.08 -30.86
C ALA A 382 -23.09 30.00 -31.85
N VAL A 383 -22.32 28.90 -31.83
CA VAL A 383 -21.21 28.66 -32.78
C VAL A 383 -21.70 28.35 -34.19
N LYS A 384 -22.87 27.71 -34.36
CA LYS A 384 -23.49 27.51 -35.68
C LYS A 384 -24.04 28.81 -36.29
N ARG A 385 -24.61 29.71 -35.48
CA ARG A 385 -25.10 31.02 -35.96
C ARG A 385 -23.99 31.98 -36.38
N SER A 386 -22.81 31.94 -35.75
CA SER A 386 -21.67 32.81 -36.12
C SER A 386 -20.96 32.34 -37.39
N LYS A 387 -20.94 31.03 -37.70
CA LYS A 387 -20.41 30.50 -38.96
C LYS A 387 -21.32 30.79 -40.16
N ALA A 388 -22.64 30.77 -40.00
CA ALA A 388 -23.59 31.11 -41.07
C ALA A 388 -23.55 32.60 -41.48
N THR A 389 -23.36 33.50 -40.52
CA THR A 389 -23.24 34.96 -40.79
C THR A 389 -21.88 35.36 -41.39
N LYS A 390 -20.82 34.58 -41.17
CA LYS A 390 -19.50 34.81 -41.79
C LYS A 390 -19.44 34.31 -43.25
N LEU A 391 -20.18 33.26 -43.60
CA LEU A 391 -20.28 32.74 -44.98
C LEU A 391 -21.15 33.63 -45.88
N GLN A 392 -22.21 34.26 -45.38
CA GLN A 392 -23.01 35.22 -46.16
C GLN A 392 -22.29 36.56 -46.41
N ARG A 393 -21.41 37.00 -45.50
CA ARG A 393 -20.61 38.22 -45.72
C ARG A 393 -19.49 38.05 -46.77
N ASN A 394 -18.93 36.86 -46.91
CA ASN A 394 -17.90 36.60 -47.93
C ASN A 394 -18.47 36.35 -49.34
N ALA A 395 -19.73 35.93 -49.46
CA ALA A 395 -20.40 35.80 -50.76
C ALA A 395 -20.89 37.14 -51.35
N ALA A 396 -21.05 38.18 -50.53
CA ALA A 396 -21.41 39.53 -50.97
C ALA A 396 -20.21 40.42 -51.34
N ALA A 397 -18.97 39.93 -51.16
CA ALA A 397 -17.74 40.65 -51.53
C ALA A 397 -17.07 40.10 -52.80
N SER A 398 -17.77 39.24 -53.57
CA SER A 398 -17.26 38.55 -54.77
C SER A 398 -18.21 38.70 -55.98
N LYS A 399 -18.97 39.78 -56.06
CA LYS A 399 -19.68 40.17 -57.29
C LYS A 399 -19.46 41.65 -57.58
#